data_AF-A0A8E0S7S1-F1
#
_entry.id   AF-A0A8E0S7S1-F1
#
_cell.length_a   1.000
_cell.length_b   1.000
_cell.length_c   1.000
_cell.angle_alpha   90.00
_cell.angle_beta   90.00
_cell.angle_gamma   90.00
#
_symmetry.space_group_name_H-M   'P 1'
#
loop_
_entity.id
_entity.type
_entity.pdbx_description
1 polymer ?
#
loop_
_entity_poly.entity_id
_entity_poly.type
_entity_poly.pdbx_seq_one_letter_code
_entity_poly.pdbx_strand_id
1 'polypeptide(L)'
;MFKSKLKKVVGMGIITTGLFISALPASAITEYVWIRDVPEYQDAYDFVFDANKKEVTLYFKGKVPKIVKCDKVQNGMCYVKVER
;
A
#
# COMPACT_ATOMS: atom_id res chain seq x y z
N MET A 1 -68.60 10.83 18.59
CA MET A 1 -67.40 11.29 17.86
C MET A 1 -66.87 10.12 17.04
N PHE A 2 -67.04 10.20 15.72
CA PHE A 2 -66.51 9.24 14.75
C PHE A 2 -65.09 9.66 14.33
N LYS A 3 -64.33 8.67 13.82
CA LYS A 3 -63.06 8.77 13.04
C LYS A 3 -61.80 9.04 13.88
N SER A 4 -60.67 8.34 13.75
CA SER A 4 -60.20 7.44 12.69
C SER A 4 -59.11 6.48 13.21
N LYS A 5 -59.07 5.30 12.59
CA LYS A 5 -57.96 4.33 12.59
C LYS A 5 -56.74 4.91 11.87
N LEU A 6 -55.53 4.69 12.38
CA LEU A 6 -54.29 4.52 11.59
C LEU A 6 -53.28 3.75 12.49
N LYS A 7 -53.34 2.42 12.56
CA LYS A 7 -52.55 1.44 11.78
C LYS A 7 -51.06 1.80 11.57
N LYS A 8 -50.21 1.01 12.23
CA LYS A 8 -48.84 0.56 11.87
C LYS A 8 -48.20 1.24 10.66
N VAL A 9 -47.14 2.01 10.89
CA VAL A 9 -45.99 2.10 9.98
C VAL A 9 -44.75 1.76 10.79
N VAL A 10 -44.40 0.47 10.76
CA VAL A 10 -43.01 0.02 10.84
C VAL A 10 -42.34 0.58 9.58
N GLY A 11 -41.38 1.46 9.75
CA GLY A 11 -40.73 2.16 8.65
C GLY A 11 -39.42 2.75 9.10
N MET A 12 -38.46 1.87 9.37
CA MET A 12 -37.10 1.96 8.83
C MET A 12 -36.59 3.38 8.60
N GLY A 13 -36.38 4.12 9.69
CA GLY A 13 -35.53 5.31 9.71
C GLY A 13 -34.11 4.88 10.05
N ILE A 14 -33.48 4.08 9.20
CA ILE A 14 -32.02 3.94 9.25
C ILE A 14 -31.53 5.32 8.85
N ILE A 15 -31.10 6.11 9.83
CA ILE A 15 -30.34 7.32 9.59
C ILE A 15 -29.04 6.79 8.99
N THR A 16 -29.03 6.66 7.66
CA THR A 16 -27.82 6.63 6.87
C THR A 16 -27.18 7.99 7.12
N THR A 17 -26.44 8.10 8.23
CA THR A 17 -25.34 9.04 8.32
C THR A 17 -24.47 8.71 7.14
N GLY A 18 -24.69 9.46 6.05
CA GLY A 18 -23.77 9.55 4.95
C GLY A 18 -22.44 9.92 5.58
N LEU A 19 -21.59 8.91 5.77
CA LEU A 19 -20.17 9.12 5.82
C LEU A 19 -19.80 9.61 4.44
N PHE A 20 -19.94 10.93 4.27
CA PHE A 20 -19.25 11.70 3.27
C PHE A 20 -17.76 11.38 3.45
N ILE A 21 -17.34 10.38 2.68
CA ILE A 21 -16.11 10.37 1.90
C ILE A 21 -15.03 11.21 2.57
N SER A 22 -14.37 10.63 3.58
CA SER A 22 -12.93 10.84 3.66
C SER A 22 -12.32 9.99 2.55
N ALA A 23 -12.51 10.42 1.30
CA ALA A 23 -11.47 10.25 0.31
C ALA A 23 -10.30 10.98 0.94
N LEU A 24 -9.47 10.24 1.69
CA LEU A 24 -8.11 10.67 1.85
C LEU A 24 -7.67 11.02 0.43
N PRO A 25 -7.11 12.22 0.21
CA PRO A 25 -6.49 12.46 -1.07
C PRO A 25 -5.60 11.23 -1.31
N ALA A 26 -5.70 10.67 -2.51
CA ALA A 26 -4.67 9.80 -3.07
C ALA A 26 -3.38 10.64 -3.18
N SER A 27 -2.89 11.13 -2.04
CA SER A 27 -1.51 11.43 -1.82
C SER A 27 -0.86 10.09 -1.99
N ALA A 28 -0.30 9.83 -3.18
CA ALA A 28 0.66 8.77 -3.38
C ALA A 28 1.67 8.93 -2.25
N ILE A 29 1.50 8.17 -1.17
CA ILE A 29 2.43 8.18 -0.05
C ILE A 29 3.63 7.48 -0.64
N THR A 30 4.62 8.28 -1.03
CA THR A 30 5.88 7.77 -1.54
C THR A 30 6.60 7.16 -0.35
N GLU A 31 6.30 5.90 -0.06
CA GLU A 31 6.92 5.16 1.02
C GLU A 31 8.26 4.61 0.53
N TYR A 32 9.31 4.90 1.29
CA TYR A 32 10.63 4.30 1.07
C TYR A 32 10.65 2.97 1.81
N VAL A 33 10.54 1.88 1.06
CA VAL A 33 10.52 0.52 1.62
C VAL A 33 11.90 -0.09 1.46
N TRP A 34 12.37 -0.78 2.50
CA TRP A 34 13.61 -1.53 2.40
C TRP A 34 13.48 -2.59 1.31
N ILE A 35 14.46 -2.71 0.43
CA ILE A 35 14.32 -3.57 -0.76
C ILE A 35 14.01 -5.04 -0.44
N ARG A 36 14.37 -5.51 0.76
CA ARG A 36 14.07 -6.88 1.23
C ARG A 36 12.62 -7.07 1.69
N ASP A 37 11.93 -5.99 2.06
CA ASP A 37 10.51 -6.00 2.44
C ASP A 37 9.58 -5.77 1.24
N VAL A 38 10.13 -5.48 0.06
CA VAL A 38 9.33 -5.24 -1.14
C VAL A 38 8.72 -6.57 -1.60
N PRO A 39 7.38 -6.67 -1.71
CA PRO A 39 6.71 -7.91 -2.08
C PRO A 39 7.11 -8.43 -3.47
N GLU A 40 7.48 -7.53 -4.39
CA GLU A 40 8.01 -7.90 -5.73
C GLU A 40 9.34 -8.67 -5.66
N TYR A 41 10.10 -8.53 -4.55
CA TYR A 41 11.44 -9.12 -4.41
C TYR A 41 11.52 -10.18 -3.31
N GLN A 42 10.38 -10.65 -2.79
CA GLN A 42 10.36 -11.70 -1.77
C GLN A 42 10.92 -13.04 -2.26
N ASP A 43 10.94 -13.27 -3.57
CA ASP A 43 11.50 -14.46 -4.20
C ASP A 43 13.01 -14.36 -4.48
N ALA A 44 13.65 -13.23 -4.14
CA ALA A 44 15.09 -13.10 -4.20
C ALA A 44 15.75 -13.82 -3.01
N TYR A 45 16.74 -14.67 -3.29
CA TYR A 45 17.48 -15.41 -2.26
C TYR A 45 18.76 -14.69 -1.84
N ASP A 46 19.28 -13.80 -2.68
CA ASP A 46 20.50 -13.03 -2.38
C ASP A 46 20.36 -11.58 -2.85
N PHE A 47 20.96 -10.68 -2.07
CA PHE A 47 20.87 -9.23 -2.21
C PHE A 47 22.27 -8.63 -2.08
N VAL A 48 22.92 -8.36 -3.21
CA VAL A 48 24.27 -7.79 -3.23
C VAL A 48 24.17 -6.29 -3.43
N PHE A 49 24.47 -5.53 -2.37
CA PHE A 49 24.48 -4.07 -2.41
C PHE A 49 25.83 -3.55 -2.92
N ASP A 50 25.80 -2.75 -3.99
CA ASP A 50 26.95 -2.01 -4.51
C ASP A 50 26.86 -0.56 -4.02
N ALA A 51 27.67 -0.23 -3.01
CA ALA A 51 27.71 1.11 -2.42
C ALA A 51 28.26 2.18 -3.38
N ASN A 52 29.10 1.80 -4.35
CA ASN A 52 29.67 2.75 -5.31
C ASN A 52 28.62 3.21 -6.32
N LYS A 53 27.78 2.26 -6.77
CA LYS A 53 26.72 2.52 -7.75
C LYS A 53 25.38 2.88 -7.11
N LYS A 54 25.21 2.65 -5.80
CA LYS A 54 23.94 2.76 -5.07
C LYS A 54 22.86 1.87 -5.68
N GLU A 55 23.24 0.64 -6.00
CA GLU A 55 22.37 -0.36 -6.63
C GLU A 55 22.38 -1.64 -5.82
N VAL A 56 21.29 -2.40 -5.85
CA VAL A 56 21.21 -3.75 -5.31
C VAL A 56 20.97 -4.70 -6.46
N THR A 57 21.81 -5.73 -6.54
CA THR A 57 21.60 -6.87 -7.42
C THR A 57 20.82 -7.92 -6.65
N LEU A 58 19.63 -8.23 -7.16
CA LEU A 58 18.70 -9.23 -6.66
C LEU A 58 18.91 -10.53 -7.44
N TYR A 59 19.23 -11.61 -6.74
CA TYR A 59 19.36 -12.92 -7.34
C TYR A 59 18.12 -13.76 -7.05
N PHE A 60 17.53 -14.31 -8.11
CA PHE A 60 16.34 -15.14 -8.04
C PHE A 60 16.68 -16.55 -8.51
N LYS A 61 16.02 -17.56 -7.94
CA LYS A 61 16.26 -18.95 -8.32
C LYS A 61 15.71 -19.20 -9.72
N GLY A 62 16.60 -19.51 -10.67
CA GLY A 62 16.21 -19.81 -12.05
C GLY A 62 15.73 -18.61 -12.87
N LYS A 63 15.97 -17.38 -12.41
CA LYS A 63 15.72 -16.16 -13.20
C LYS A 63 17.01 -15.33 -13.31
N VAL A 64 17.03 -14.44 -14.30
CA VAL A 64 18.13 -13.49 -14.49
C VAL A 64 18.17 -12.53 -13.29
N PRO A 65 19.36 -12.18 -12.77
CA PRO A 65 19.49 -11.20 -11.70
C PRO A 65 18.87 -9.86 -12.09
N LYS A 66 18.15 -9.22 -11.17
CA LYS A 66 17.57 -7.88 -11.38
C LYS A 66 18.43 -6.86 -10.65
N ILE A 67 18.84 -5.81 -11.37
CA ILE A 67 19.58 -4.69 -10.76
C ILE A 67 18.57 -3.59 -10.48
N VAL A 68 18.51 -3.14 -9.23
CA VAL A 68 17.58 -2.10 -8.77
C VAL A 68 18.38 -0.96 -8.18
N LYS A 69 18.13 0.26 -8.66
CA LYS A 69 18.71 1.48 -8.10
C LYS A 69 18.04 1.82 -6.78
N CYS A 70 18.83 2.20 -5.79
CA CYS A 70 18.32 2.67 -4.51
C CYS A 70 17.89 4.13 -4.63
N ASP A 71 16.63 4.43 -4.37
CA ASP A 71 16.17 5.81 -4.25
C ASP A 71 16.76 6.49 -3.01
N LYS A 72 16.95 5.72 -1.93
CA LYS A 72 17.52 6.21 -0.68
C LYS A 72 18.41 5.14 -0.06
N VAL A 73 19.60 5.53 0.40
CA VAL A 73 20.52 4.65 1.14
C VAL A 73 20.66 5.20 2.55
N GLN A 74 20.29 4.42 3.56
CA GLN A 74 20.47 4.76 4.98
C GLN A 74 21.09 3.59 5.73
N ASN A 75 22.14 3.82 6.52
CA ASN A 75 22.85 2.77 7.28
C ASN A 75 23.29 1.56 6.42
N GLY A 76 23.68 1.79 5.17
CA GLY A 76 24.04 0.71 4.24
C GLY A 76 22.85 -0.12 3.75
N MET A 77 21.62 0.29 4.05
CA MET A 77 20.40 -0.32 3.55
C MET A 77 19.86 0.46 2.36
N CYS A 78 19.47 -0.27 1.33
CA CYS A 78 18.85 0.25 0.12
C CYS A 78 17.33 0.32 0.30
N TYR A 79 16.77 1.52 0.17
CA TYR A 79 15.34 1.76 0.14
C TYR A 79 14.93 2.17 -1.27
N VAL A 80 13.84 1.57 -1.73
CA VAL A 80 13.23 1.86 -3.03
C VAL A 80 11.90 2.56 -2.81
N LYS A 81 11.57 3.47 -3.71
CA LYS A 81 10.28 4.17 -3.69
C LYS A 81 9.19 3.20 -4.15
N VAL A 82 8.22 2.93 -3.28
CA VAL A 82 7.02 2.17 -3.64
C VAL A 82 5.87 3.16 -3.71
N GLU A 83 5.24 3.25 -4.87
CA GLU A 83 3.99 3.99 -5.05
C GLU A 83 2.83 3.00 -4.81
N ARG A 84 2.02 3.26 -3.79
CA ARG A 84 0.81 2.49 -3.46
C ARG A 84 -0.45 3.20 -3.95
#